data_AF-A0A6J8CAY7-F1
#
_entry.id   AF-A0A6J8CAY7-F1
#
_cell.length_a   1.000
_cell.length_b   1.000
_cell.length_c   1.000
_cell.angle_alpha   90.00
_cell.angle_beta   90.00
_cell.angle_gamma   90.00
#
_symmetry.space_group_name_H-M   'P 1'
#
loop_
_entity.id
_entity.type
_entity.pdbx_description
1 polymer ?
#
loop_
_entity_poly.entity_id
_entity_poly.type
_entity_poly.pdbx_seq_one_letter_code
_entity_poly.pdbx_strand_id
1 'polypeptide(L)'
;MARTNTLGECPMRYYQRNGFGRYWTGEKIGLQNISRRIRHTLCADHMIDIDMKNAHPTLLSWYCHENGIACTGLDAYIVDRERLIADLMTYEGISRDDAKTYLLAIINGKIVRLKHDAPAWLREYYGGMRQIMEEVIKLNPDLHKLACESKEKRGTDYNIEGTTVNYVMCSLENKALMAAFDYLTEQEIEVGALVFDGLMIHKKGVPRTRLPEILQGCSQKVKEVVGVDITFTVKEMDEGYDIPIAATGQMGHHSDLLLRKGVYPYDYMDRFERLQETQLGQDAY
;
A
#
# COMPACT_ATOMS: atom_id res chain seq x y z
N MET A 1 -25.24 -6.99 -3.59
CA MET A 1 -24.50 -8.19 -3.14
C MET A 1 -23.38 -8.43 -4.12
N ALA A 2 -22.18 -8.74 -3.64
CA ALA A 2 -21.08 -9.10 -4.52
C ALA A 2 -21.39 -10.41 -5.25
N ARG A 3 -21.01 -10.49 -6.52
CA ARG A 3 -21.22 -11.70 -7.33
C ARG A 3 -20.01 -12.60 -7.13
N THR A 4 -20.23 -13.78 -6.58
CA THR A 4 -19.22 -14.82 -6.53
C THR A 4 -19.22 -15.61 -7.84
N ASN A 5 -18.08 -16.17 -8.23
CA ASN A 5 -18.01 -17.15 -9.30
C ASN A 5 -18.54 -18.52 -8.81
N THR A 6 -18.47 -19.51 -9.69
CA THR A 6 -18.91 -20.90 -9.41
C THR A 6 -18.11 -21.60 -8.31
N LEU A 7 -16.92 -21.08 -7.97
CA LEU A 7 -16.05 -21.59 -6.92
C LEU A 7 -16.31 -20.89 -5.57
N GLY A 8 -17.25 -19.94 -5.51
CA GLY A 8 -17.51 -19.15 -4.31
C GLY A 8 -16.49 -18.02 -4.09
N GLU A 9 -15.63 -17.75 -5.08
CA GLU A 9 -14.64 -16.67 -5.03
C GLU A 9 -15.28 -15.36 -5.46
N CYS A 10 -14.84 -14.25 -4.87
CA CYS A 10 -15.25 -12.93 -5.33
C CYS A 10 -14.15 -12.33 -6.21
N PRO A 11 -14.28 -12.36 -7.55
CA PRO A 11 -13.30 -11.74 -8.43
C PRO A 11 -13.27 -10.23 -8.22
N MET A 12 -12.08 -9.67 -8.05
CA MET A 12 -11.88 -8.23 -7.86
C MET A 12 -11.36 -7.60 -9.15
N ARG A 13 -11.94 -6.47 -9.52
CA ARG A 13 -11.40 -5.61 -10.58
C ARG A 13 -10.58 -4.49 -9.95
N TYR A 14 -9.37 -4.32 -10.47
CA TYR A 14 -8.47 -3.24 -10.11
C TYR A 14 -8.46 -2.19 -11.22
N TYR A 15 -8.45 -0.93 -10.80
CA TYR A 15 -8.47 0.23 -11.66
C TYR A 15 -7.30 1.13 -11.33
N GLN A 16 -6.86 1.91 -12.30
CA GLN A 16 -5.82 2.91 -12.12
C GLN A 16 -6.32 4.21 -12.74
N ARG A 17 -6.17 5.33 -12.02
CA ARG A 17 -6.70 6.61 -12.48
C ARG A 17 -5.75 7.18 -13.54
N ASN A 18 -6.21 7.36 -14.77
CA ASN A 18 -5.42 7.90 -15.88
C ASN A 18 -4.11 7.12 -16.16
N GLY A 19 -4.09 5.80 -15.89
CA GLY A 19 -2.85 5.00 -16.00
C GLY A 19 -1.76 5.39 -14.99
N PHE A 20 -2.15 6.09 -13.92
CA PHE A 20 -1.25 6.69 -12.95
C PHE A 20 -1.61 6.35 -11.49
N GLY A 21 -0.57 6.21 -10.66
CA GLY A 21 -0.71 5.92 -9.23
C GLY A 21 -1.02 4.46 -8.93
N ARG A 22 -1.41 4.16 -7.68
CA ARG A 22 -1.67 2.78 -7.24
C ARG A 22 -2.96 2.21 -7.82
N TYR A 23 -2.96 0.90 -8.05
CA TYR A 23 -4.19 0.17 -8.32
C TYR A 23 -5.15 0.23 -7.13
N TRP A 24 -6.42 0.45 -7.43
CA TRP A 24 -7.48 0.43 -6.43
C TRP A 24 -8.66 -0.40 -6.90
N THR A 25 -9.37 -1.02 -5.96
CA THR A 25 -10.60 -1.73 -6.26
C THR A 25 -11.81 -0.84 -6.02
N GLY A 26 -12.70 -0.73 -7.01
CA GLY A 26 -13.98 -0.02 -6.87
C GLY A 26 -15.05 -0.81 -6.15
N GLU A 27 -14.78 -2.08 -5.87
CA GLU A 27 -15.71 -2.97 -5.19
C GLU A 27 -15.68 -2.70 -3.67
N LYS A 28 -16.85 -2.41 -3.09
CA LYS A 28 -16.97 -2.05 -1.67
C LYS A 28 -16.47 -3.13 -0.71
N ILE A 29 -16.45 -4.38 -1.14
CA ILE A 29 -16.04 -5.53 -0.33
C ILE A 29 -14.61 -6.01 -0.64
N GLY A 30 -13.87 -5.31 -1.51
CA GLY A 30 -12.48 -5.65 -1.79
C GLY A 30 -11.61 -5.50 -0.54
N LEU A 31 -10.58 -6.35 -0.40
CA LEU A 31 -9.71 -6.38 0.79
C LEU A 31 -9.08 -5.02 1.11
N GLN A 32 -8.80 -4.20 0.08
CA GLN A 32 -8.30 -2.84 0.23
C GLN A 32 -9.29 -1.88 0.92
N ASN A 33 -10.60 -2.08 0.73
CA ASN A 33 -11.66 -1.17 1.19
C ASN A 33 -12.27 -1.56 2.54
N ILE A 34 -12.07 -2.80 2.99
CA ILE A 34 -12.56 -3.25 4.30
C ILE A 34 -11.59 -2.89 5.43
N SER A 35 -12.14 -2.73 6.64
CA SER A 35 -11.37 -2.37 7.83
C SER A 35 -10.30 -3.42 8.14
N ARG A 36 -9.18 -2.97 8.72
CA ARG A 36 -8.04 -3.83 9.07
C ARG A 36 -8.47 -5.03 9.91
N ARG A 37 -9.29 -4.80 10.95
CA ARG A 37 -9.77 -5.86 11.84
C ARG A 37 -10.56 -6.94 11.11
N ILE A 38 -11.47 -6.55 10.22
CA ILE A 38 -12.25 -7.50 9.41
C ILE A 38 -11.31 -8.24 8.45
N ARG A 39 -10.40 -7.52 7.78
CA ARG A 39 -9.41 -8.13 6.87
C ARG A 39 -8.55 -9.17 7.55
N HIS A 40 -7.98 -8.85 8.71
CA HIS A 40 -7.16 -9.78 9.49
C HIS A 40 -7.97 -11.02 9.88
N THR A 41 -9.21 -10.83 10.31
CA THR A 41 -10.11 -11.95 10.66
C THR A 41 -10.35 -12.90 9.47
N LEU A 42 -10.47 -12.38 8.26
CA LEU A 42 -10.74 -13.19 7.06
C LEU A 42 -9.47 -13.81 6.46
N CYS A 43 -8.33 -13.14 6.57
CA CYS A 43 -7.13 -13.46 5.80
C CYS A 43 -6.01 -14.10 6.63
N ALA A 44 -5.98 -13.91 7.96
CA ALA A 44 -4.85 -14.31 8.79
C ALA A 44 -4.53 -15.80 8.69
N ASP A 45 -5.51 -16.67 8.46
CA ASP A 45 -5.30 -18.12 8.33
C ASP A 45 -4.84 -18.56 6.95
N HIS A 46 -5.16 -17.79 5.90
CA HIS A 46 -5.02 -18.22 4.51
C HIS A 46 -4.00 -17.42 3.69
N MET A 47 -3.62 -16.22 4.16
CA MET A 47 -2.78 -15.29 3.40
C MET A 47 -1.62 -14.78 4.25
N ILE A 48 -0.58 -14.31 3.58
CA ILE A 48 0.57 -13.60 4.16
C ILE A 48 0.53 -12.18 3.59
N ASP A 49 0.48 -11.17 4.46
CA ASP A 49 0.59 -9.76 4.07
C ASP A 49 2.08 -9.40 3.98
N ILE A 50 2.54 -9.01 2.80
CA ILE A 50 3.91 -8.53 2.59
C ILE A 50 3.87 -7.07 2.17
N ASP A 51 4.73 -6.25 2.78
CA ASP A 51 4.71 -4.80 2.64
C ASP A 51 6.13 -4.26 2.47
N MET A 52 6.27 -3.20 1.67
CA MET A 52 7.52 -2.49 1.51
C MET A 52 7.85 -1.68 2.77
N LYS A 53 8.94 -2.03 3.45
CA LYS A 53 9.37 -1.33 4.66
C LYS A 53 9.72 0.13 4.33
N ASN A 54 8.97 1.06 4.93
CA ASN A 54 9.23 2.50 4.82
C ASN A 54 9.26 2.97 3.34
N ALA A 55 8.33 2.46 2.52
CA ALA A 55 8.37 2.61 1.06
C ALA A 55 8.53 4.06 0.61
N HIS A 56 7.58 4.91 1.00
CA HIS A 56 7.49 6.30 0.55
C HIS A 56 8.79 7.11 0.77
N PRO A 57 9.36 7.22 1.99
CA PRO A 57 10.63 7.94 2.20
C PRO A 57 11.82 7.26 1.51
N THR A 58 11.87 5.93 1.43
CA THR A 58 12.98 5.21 0.76
C THR A 58 13.00 5.52 -0.73
N LEU A 59 11.82 5.48 -1.37
CA LEU A 59 11.65 5.83 -2.79
C LEU A 59 11.93 7.31 -3.05
N LEU A 60 11.53 8.20 -2.12
CA LEU A 60 11.81 9.63 -2.24
C LEU A 60 13.31 9.93 -2.13
N SER A 61 14.01 9.31 -1.18
CA SER A 61 15.47 9.42 -1.05
C SER A 61 16.17 8.95 -2.32
N TRP A 62 15.83 7.76 -2.82
CA TRP A 62 16.35 7.27 -4.10
C TRP A 62 16.08 8.23 -5.25
N TYR A 63 14.85 8.73 -5.39
CA TYR A 63 14.51 9.72 -6.42
C TYR A 63 15.37 10.99 -6.31
N CYS A 64 15.63 11.46 -5.09
CA CYS A 64 16.47 12.62 -4.86
C CYS A 64 17.91 12.36 -5.34
N HIS A 65 18.50 11.22 -4.98
CA HIS A 65 19.86 10.85 -5.39
C HIS A 65 20.00 10.73 -6.91
N GLU A 66 19.04 10.08 -7.58
CA GLU A 66 19.04 9.95 -9.05
C GLU A 66 18.95 11.30 -9.77
N ASN A 67 18.36 12.32 -9.14
CA ASN A 67 18.18 13.65 -9.71
C ASN A 67 19.14 14.70 -9.12
N GLY A 68 20.12 14.29 -8.31
CA GLY A 68 21.09 15.20 -7.70
C GLY A 68 20.51 16.18 -6.67
N ILE A 69 19.38 15.83 -6.05
CA ILE A 69 18.71 16.63 -5.01
C ILE A 69 19.30 16.26 -3.64
N ALA A 70 19.77 17.25 -2.89
CA ALA A 70 20.25 17.04 -1.53
C ALA A 70 19.09 16.62 -0.60
N CYS A 71 19.24 15.49 0.08
CA CYS A 71 18.21 14.93 0.96
C CYS A 71 18.75 14.38 2.30
N THR A 72 19.81 14.98 2.84
CA THR A 72 20.53 14.50 4.05
C THR A 72 19.62 14.25 5.25
N GLY A 73 18.68 15.15 5.53
CA GLY A 73 17.73 14.99 6.63
C GLY A 73 16.80 13.79 6.43
N LEU A 74 16.37 13.52 5.18
CA LEU A 74 15.54 12.36 4.84
C LEU A 74 16.32 11.06 4.97
N ASP A 75 17.57 11.03 4.50
CA ASP A 75 18.47 9.88 4.62
C ASP A 75 18.73 9.53 6.09
N ALA A 76 19.02 10.55 6.92
CA ALA A 76 19.19 10.37 8.36
C ALA A 76 17.92 9.79 9.02
N TYR A 77 16.74 10.22 8.58
CA TYR A 77 15.47 9.65 9.04
C TYR A 77 15.28 8.19 8.64
N ILE A 78 15.69 7.79 7.44
CA ILE A 78 15.57 6.39 6.98
C ILE A 78 16.51 5.49 7.80
N VAL A 79 17.75 5.92 7.99
CA VAL A 79 18.79 5.15 8.69
C VAL A 79 18.48 4.99 10.18
N ASP A 80 18.04 6.06 10.84
CA ASP A 80 17.95 6.12 12.30
C ASP A 80 16.52 6.39 12.80
N ARG A 81 15.55 5.90 12.02
CA ARG A 81 14.11 6.16 12.16
C ARG A 81 13.59 5.99 13.59
N GLU A 82 13.95 4.89 14.21
CA GLU A 82 13.44 4.50 15.53
C GLU A 82 13.94 5.45 16.63
N ARG A 83 15.20 5.88 16.56
CA ARG A 83 15.73 6.87 17.48
C ARG A 83 15.07 8.23 17.28
N LEU A 84 14.90 8.68 16.02
CA LEU A 84 14.27 9.97 15.74
C LEU A 84 12.81 10.01 16.18
N ILE A 85 12.07 8.91 16.03
CA ILE A 85 10.71 8.78 16.57
C ILE A 85 10.73 8.89 18.09
N ALA A 86 11.62 8.17 18.78
CA ALA A 86 11.71 8.22 20.23
C ALA A 86 12.10 9.62 20.74
N ASP A 87 12.99 10.30 20.04
CA ASP A 87 13.38 11.68 20.34
C ASP A 87 12.20 12.65 20.16
N LEU A 88 11.46 12.53 19.05
CA LEU A 88 10.26 13.33 18.80
C LEU A 88 9.15 13.07 19.83
N MET A 89 8.96 11.82 20.25
CA MET A 89 8.03 11.46 21.33
C MET A 89 8.39 12.18 22.62
N THR A 90 9.67 12.20 22.97
CA THR A 90 10.18 12.85 24.19
C THR A 90 10.02 14.37 24.11
N TYR A 91 10.37 14.96 22.97
CA TYR A 91 10.35 16.41 22.76
C TYR A 91 8.93 16.99 22.68
N GLU A 92 8.00 16.34 21.98
CA GLU A 92 6.60 16.81 21.88
C GLU A 92 5.67 16.23 22.95
N GLY A 93 6.11 15.21 23.70
CA GLY A 93 5.27 14.51 24.69
C GLY A 93 4.12 13.71 24.06
N ILE A 94 4.35 13.13 22.87
CA ILE A 94 3.34 12.45 22.06
C ILE A 94 3.57 10.93 21.96
N SER A 95 2.54 10.20 21.55
CA SER A 95 2.66 8.76 21.32
C SER A 95 3.57 8.45 20.13
N ARG A 96 4.04 7.19 20.05
CA ARG A 96 4.82 6.69 18.93
C ARG A 96 4.08 6.83 17.59
N ASP A 97 2.78 6.58 17.58
CA ASP A 97 1.99 6.65 16.35
C ASP A 97 1.69 8.10 15.94
N ASP A 98 1.54 9.00 16.91
CA ASP A 98 1.47 10.45 16.63
C ASP A 98 2.79 10.97 16.07
N ALA A 99 3.93 10.55 16.62
CA ALA A 99 5.26 10.92 16.14
C ALA A 99 5.50 10.43 14.70
N LYS A 100 5.12 9.18 14.38
CA LYS A 100 5.14 8.67 12.99
C LYS A 100 4.26 9.50 12.07
N THR A 101 3.04 9.78 12.51
CA THR A 101 2.06 10.57 11.74
C THR A 101 2.57 11.99 11.50
N TYR A 102 3.24 12.59 12.48
CA TYR A 102 3.86 13.90 12.38
C TYR A 102 4.93 13.94 11.29
N LEU A 103 5.90 13.01 11.33
CA LEU A 103 6.99 12.95 10.36
C LEU A 103 6.49 12.61 8.94
N LEU A 104 5.51 11.71 8.84
CA LEU A 104 4.86 11.36 7.58
C LEU A 104 4.06 12.54 7.01
N ALA A 105 3.41 13.33 7.86
CA ALA A 105 2.68 14.51 7.42
C ALA A 105 3.62 15.57 6.83
N ILE A 106 4.83 15.74 7.39
CA ILE A 106 5.86 16.61 6.81
C ILE A 106 6.24 16.13 5.41
N ILE A 107 6.45 14.82 5.20
CA ILE A 107 6.75 14.27 3.86
C ILE A 107 5.61 14.58 2.88
N ASN A 108 4.37 14.50 3.35
CA ASN A 108 3.19 14.83 2.57
C ASN A 108 2.90 16.34 2.45
N GLY A 109 3.82 17.22 2.82
CA GLY A 109 3.70 18.67 2.60
C GLY A 109 3.06 19.46 3.74
N LYS A 110 2.81 18.86 4.90
CA LYS A 110 2.29 19.60 6.06
C LYS A 110 3.28 20.69 6.47
N ILE A 111 2.79 21.92 6.49
CA ILE A 111 3.52 23.07 7.03
C ILE A 111 3.50 22.96 8.56
N VAL A 112 4.69 23.00 9.16
CA VAL A 112 4.86 22.89 10.60
C VAL A 112 5.60 24.12 11.12
N ARG A 113 5.11 24.67 12.24
CA ARG A 113 5.79 25.74 12.97
C ARG A 113 6.70 25.10 14.02
N LEU A 114 7.98 24.97 13.70
CA LEU A 114 8.96 24.46 14.64
C LEU A 114 9.18 25.47 15.78
N LYS A 115 9.22 24.98 17.03
CA LYS A 115 9.56 25.81 18.18
C LYS A 115 11.05 26.18 18.12
N HIS A 116 11.45 27.25 18.81
CA HIS A 116 12.84 27.71 18.81
C HIS A 116 13.81 26.65 19.35
N ASP A 117 13.38 25.88 20.34
CA ASP A 117 14.10 24.78 20.97
C ASP A 117 14.01 23.44 20.22
N ALA A 118 13.42 23.41 19.01
CA ALA A 118 13.32 22.19 18.22
C ALA A 118 14.70 21.53 18.00
N PRO A 119 14.82 20.20 18.10
CA PRO A 119 16.07 19.49 17.84
C PRO A 119 16.65 19.83 16.47
N ALA A 120 17.98 19.91 16.38
CA ALA A 120 18.67 20.30 15.14
C ALA A 120 18.30 19.38 13.95
N TRP A 121 18.23 18.06 14.19
CA TRP A 121 17.85 17.08 13.18
C TRP A 121 16.42 17.34 12.65
N LEU A 122 15.48 17.80 13.50
CA LEU A 122 14.11 18.05 13.09
C LEU A 122 14.01 19.29 12.20
N ARG A 123 14.84 20.31 12.48
CA ARG A 123 14.96 21.49 11.61
C ARG A 123 15.58 21.12 10.27
N GLU A 124 16.63 20.30 10.28
CA GLU A 124 17.27 19.80 9.05
C GLU A 124 16.31 18.93 8.22
N TYR A 125 15.61 18.00 8.86
CA TYR A 125 14.59 17.16 8.23
C TYR A 125 13.49 17.99 7.59
N TYR A 126 12.89 18.92 8.35
CA TYR A 126 11.83 19.78 7.82
C TYR A 126 12.32 20.68 6.70
N GLY A 127 13.46 21.37 6.88
CA GLY A 127 14.05 22.25 5.88
C GLY A 127 14.42 21.51 4.60
N GLY A 128 15.07 20.35 4.73
CA GLY A 128 15.41 19.47 3.61
C GLY A 128 14.17 18.99 2.87
N MET A 129 13.11 18.60 3.57
CA MET A 129 11.84 18.22 2.94
C MET A 129 11.20 19.37 2.15
N ARG A 130 11.33 20.62 2.59
CA ARG A 130 10.86 21.78 1.82
C ARG A 130 11.66 21.97 0.53
N GLN A 131 12.98 21.85 0.60
CA GLN A 131 13.85 21.93 -0.59
C GLN A 131 13.55 20.79 -1.57
N ILE A 132 13.39 19.55 -1.08
CA ILE A 132 13.01 18.40 -1.91
C ILE A 132 11.69 18.69 -2.66
N MET A 133 10.67 19.22 -1.98
CA MET A 133 9.39 19.56 -2.64
C MET A 133 9.58 20.58 -3.77
N GLU A 134 10.36 21.63 -3.54
CA GLU A 134 10.64 22.66 -4.54
C GLU A 134 11.35 22.07 -5.77
N GLU A 135 12.37 21.23 -5.57
CA GLU A 135 13.09 20.58 -6.67
C GLU A 135 12.23 19.55 -7.42
N VAL A 136 11.43 18.75 -6.70
CA VAL A 136 10.49 17.81 -7.32
C VAL A 136 9.48 18.54 -8.21
N ILE A 137 8.98 19.71 -7.79
CA ILE A 137 8.06 20.51 -8.61
C ILE A 137 8.74 21.01 -9.88
N LYS A 138 9.98 21.51 -9.77
CA LYS A 138 10.76 21.99 -10.93
C LYS A 138 11.03 20.87 -11.95
N LEU A 139 11.32 19.67 -11.46
CA LEU A 139 11.60 18.51 -12.31
C LEU A 139 10.33 17.89 -12.91
N ASN A 140 9.16 18.10 -12.30
CA ASN A 140 7.90 17.47 -12.71
C ASN A 140 6.79 18.51 -12.94
N PRO A 141 6.96 19.46 -13.87
CA PRO A 141 5.98 20.53 -14.11
C PRO A 141 4.61 19.99 -14.54
N ASP A 142 4.56 18.89 -15.29
CA ASP A 142 3.31 18.27 -15.72
C ASP A 142 2.51 17.69 -14.55
N LEU A 143 3.19 17.01 -13.61
CA LEU A 143 2.56 16.50 -12.39
C LEU A 143 2.14 17.62 -11.45
N HIS A 144 2.88 18.73 -11.43
CA HIS A 144 2.49 19.91 -10.69
C HIS A 144 1.23 20.55 -11.26
N LYS A 145 1.15 20.70 -12.59
CA LYS A 145 -0.05 21.17 -13.27
C LYS A 145 -1.25 20.28 -12.97
N LEU A 146 -1.09 18.95 -13.04
CA LEU A 146 -2.14 18.00 -12.68
C LEU A 146 -2.60 18.17 -11.22
N ALA A 147 -1.67 18.44 -10.30
CA ALA A 147 -1.99 18.70 -8.90
C ALA A 147 -2.81 19.99 -8.74
N CYS A 148 -2.44 21.07 -9.42
CA CYS A 148 -3.21 22.32 -9.46
C CYS A 148 -4.63 22.10 -9.97
N GLU A 149 -4.78 21.46 -11.14
CA GLU A 149 -6.09 21.16 -11.73
C GLU A 149 -6.96 20.29 -10.81
N SER A 150 -6.37 19.28 -10.15
CA SER A 150 -7.10 18.43 -9.21
C SER A 150 -7.57 19.19 -7.97
N LYS A 151 -6.85 20.24 -7.57
CA LYS A 151 -7.12 21.04 -6.37
C LYS A 151 -8.17 22.11 -6.67
N GLU A 152 -8.04 22.77 -7.81
CA GLU A 152 -9.04 23.69 -8.37
C GLU A 152 -10.42 23.01 -8.49
N LYS A 153 -10.49 21.80 -9.06
CA LYS A 153 -11.73 21.01 -9.15
C LYS A 153 -12.37 20.71 -7.78
N ARG A 154 -11.59 20.74 -6.71
CA ARG A 154 -12.04 20.54 -5.32
C ARG A 154 -12.31 21.86 -4.58
N GLY A 155 -12.11 23.01 -5.23
CA GLY A 155 -12.30 24.33 -4.64
C GLY A 155 -11.27 24.67 -3.55
N THR A 156 -10.04 24.14 -3.64
CA THR A 156 -8.98 24.40 -2.66
C THR A 156 -7.63 24.50 -3.36
N ASP A 157 -6.70 25.27 -2.83
CA ASP A 157 -5.28 25.34 -3.23
C ASP A 157 -4.36 24.71 -2.17
N TYR A 158 -4.94 24.14 -1.11
CA TYR A 158 -4.17 23.63 0.02
C TYR A 158 -3.27 22.47 -0.37
N ASN A 159 -1.97 22.60 -0.07
CA ASN A 159 -0.96 21.55 -0.20
C ASN A 159 -0.84 20.99 -1.62
N ILE A 160 -0.69 21.88 -2.61
CA ILE A 160 -0.44 21.49 -4.00
C ILE A 160 0.94 20.82 -4.09
N GLU A 161 1.96 21.37 -3.42
CA GLU A 161 3.33 20.87 -3.45
C GLU A 161 3.43 19.44 -2.93
N GLY A 162 2.84 19.17 -1.77
CA GLY A 162 2.78 17.81 -1.22
C GLY A 162 1.97 16.87 -2.11
N THR A 163 0.96 17.38 -2.83
CA THR A 163 0.21 16.57 -3.81
C THR A 163 1.08 16.21 -5.02
N THR A 164 1.92 17.13 -5.51
CA THR A 164 2.90 16.86 -6.58
C THR A 164 3.89 15.77 -6.16
N VAL A 165 4.48 15.88 -4.97
CA VAL A 165 5.39 14.84 -4.44
C VAL A 165 4.66 13.50 -4.33
N ASN A 166 3.45 13.50 -3.77
CA ASN A 166 2.67 12.28 -3.63
C ASN A 166 2.34 11.63 -4.98
N TYR A 167 2.19 12.38 -6.06
CA TYR A 167 2.04 11.80 -7.39
C TYR A 167 3.29 11.05 -7.84
N VAL A 168 4.47 11.67 -7.74
CA VAL A 168 5.75 11.01 -8.06
C VAL A 168 5.89 9.74 -7.24
N MET A 169 5.65 9.82 -5.93
CA MET A 169 5.81 8.69 -5.02
C MET A 169 4.80 7.57 -5.30
N CYS A 170 3.52 7.88 -5.51
CA CYS A 170 2.52 6.87 -5.90
C CYS A 170 2.92 6.13 -7.18
N SER A 171 3.59 6.80 -8.13
CA SER A 171 4.07 6.17 -9.36
C SER A 171 5.22 5.20 -9.07
N LEU A 172 6.20 5.62 -8.27
CA LEU A 172 7.34 4.78 -7.88
C LEU A 172 6.91 3.59 -7.02
N GLU A 173 6.02 3.80 -6.05
CA GLU A 173 5.43 2.75 -5.22
C GLU A 173 4.74 1.70 -6.08
N ASN A 174 3.95 2.14 -7.07
CA ASN A 174 3.28 1.22 -7.99
C ASN A 174 4.28 0.43 -8.85
N LYS A 175 5.35 1.08 -9.35
CA LYS A 175 6.41 0.38 -10.12
C LYS A 175 7.09 -0.68 -9.27
N ALA A 176 7.46 -0.36 -8.03
CA ALA A 176 8.07 -1.32 -7.11
C ALA A 176 7.11 -2.47 -6.75
N LEU A 177 5.85 -2.16 -6.45
CA LEU A 177 4.84 -3.17 -6.13
C LEU A 177 4.59 -4.12 -7.31
N MET A 178 4.49 -3.60 -8.53
CA MET A 178 4.29 -4.42 -9.73
C MET A 178 5.52 -5.27 -10.08
N ALA A 179 6.74 -4.76 -9.87
CA ALA A 179 7.94 -5.59 -10.02
C ALA A 179 7.95 -6.77 -9.04
N ALA A 180 7.52 -6.55 -7.78
CA ALA A 180 7.36 -7.64 -6.82
C ALA A 180 6.24 -8.62 -7.23
N PHE A 181 5.11 -8.11 -7.75
CA PHE A 181 4.02 -8.93 -8.29
C PHE A 181 4.50 -9.84 -9.43
N ASP A 182 5.27 -9.30 -10.37
CA ASP A 182 5.79 -10.05 -11.52
C ASP A 182 6.73 -11.16 -11.04
N TYR A 183 7.63 -10.87 -10.09
CA TYR A 183 8.49 -11.89 -9.48
C TYR A 183 7.68 -13.00 -8.81
N LEU A 184 6.65 -12.68 -8.03
CA LEU A 184 5.82 -13.68 -7.36
C LEU A 184 5.10 -14.57 -8.38
N THR A 185 4.61 -13.98 -9.47
CA THR A 185 3.97 -14.71 -10.57
C THR A 185 4.97 -15.64 -11.28
N GLU A 186 6.19 -15.18 -11.54
CA GLU A 186 7.30 -15.99 -12.09
C GLU A 186 7.65 -17.18 -11.17
N GLN A 187 7.46 -17.03 -9.85
CA GLN A 187 7.68 -18.06 -8.84
C GLN A 187 6.47 -18.98 -8.59
N GLU A 188 5.42 -18.85 -9.42
CA GLU A 188 4.14 -19.56 -9.30
C GLU A 188 3.45 -19.35 -7.93
N ILE A 189 3.65 -18.17 -7.33
CA ILE A 189 3.03 -17.77 -6.07
C ILE A 189 1.79 -16.94 -6.39
N GLU A 190 0.64 -17.42 -5.92
CA GLU A 190 -0.63 -16.76 -6.13
C GLU A 190 -0.76 -15.49 -5.26
N VAL A 191 -0.87 -14.33 -5.92
CA VAL A 191 -1.18 -13.05 -5.30
C VAL A 191 -2.70 -12.88 -5.25
N GLY A 192 -3.27 -12.87 -4.05
CA GLY A 192 -4.72 -12.77 -3.88
C GLY A 192 -5.25 -11.34 -3.80
N ALA A 193 -4.43 -10.36 -3.39
CA ALA A 193 -4.82 -8.95 -3.40
C ALA A 193 -3.66 -7.97 -3.41
N LEU A 194 -3.89 -6.81 -4.03
CA LEU A 194 -3.04 -5.62 -3.90
C LEU A 194 -3.62 -4.71 -2.82
N VAL A 195 -2.82 -4.37 -1.81
CA VAL A 195 -3.29 -3.65 -0.62
C VAL A 195 -2.30 -2.54 -0.27
N PHE A 196 -2.62 -1.32 -0.71
CA PHE A 196 -1.78 -0.13 -0.51
C PHE A 196 -0.37 -0.31 -1.08
N ASP A 197 0.66 -0.30 -0.23
CA ASP A 197 2.08 -0.40 -0.60
C ASP A 197 2.60 -1.85 -0.44
N GLY A 198 1.68 -2.79 -0.28
CA GLY A 198 1.92 -4.20 -0.12
C GLY A 198 0.94 -5.05 -0.94
N LEU A 199 1.11 -6.36 -0.82
CA LEU A 199 0.27 -7.36 -1.46
C LEU A 199 0.08 -8.55 -0.52
N MET A 200 -1.01 -9.28 -0.73
CA MET A 200 -1.32 -10.48 0.04
C MET A 200 -1.13 -11.71 -0.85
N ILE A 201 -0.28 -12.63 -0.42
CA ILE A 201 -0.06 -13.92 -1.10
C ILE A 201 -0.80 -15.05 -0.38
N HIS A 202 -1.25 -16.06 -1.11
CA HIS A 202 -1.83 -17.25 -0.48
C HIS A 202 -0.75 -18.08 0.23
N LYS A 203 -1.05 -18.54 1.45
CA LYS A 203 -0.18 -19.46 2.20
C LYS A 203 -0.07 -20.84 1.54
N LYS A 204 -1.11 -21.24 0.80
CA LYS A 204 -1.14 -22.52 0.11
C LYS A 204 0.02 -22.56 -0.89
N GLY A 205 0.93 -23.51 -0.72
CA GLY A 205 2.12 -23.64 -1.58
C GLY A 205 3.31 -22.77 -1.17
N VAL A 206 3.23 -22.01 -0.07
CA VAL A 206 4.33 -21.18 0.45
C VAL A 206 4.74 -21.67 1.84
N PRO A 207 5.71 -22.60 1.94
CA PRO A 207 6.27 -23.00 3.24
C PRO A 207 6.90 -21.79 3.94
N ARG A 208 6.76 -21.72 5.28
CA ARG A 208 7.38 -20.65 6.09
C ARG A 208 8.89 -20.52 5.88
N THR A 209 9.56 -21.62 5.58
CA THR A 209 11.01 -21.65 5.31
C THR A 209 11.40 -20.93 4.01
N ARG A 210 10.49 -20.86 3.01
CA ARG A 210 10.73 -20.17 1.72
C ARG A 210 10.45 -18.67 1.82
N LEU A 211 9.77 -18.20 2.87
CA LEU A 211 9.32 -16.82 2.99
C LEU A 211 10.48 -15.80 2.98
N PRO A 212 11.61 -16.00 3.67
CA PRO A 212 12.75 -15.07 3.58
C PRO A 212 13.30 -14.94 2.16
N GLU A 213 13.42 -16.05 1.42
CA GLU A 213 13.88 -16.05 0.03
C GLU A 213 12.90 -15.33 -0.90
N ILE A 214 11.59 -15.49 -0.66
CA ILE A 214 10.55 -14.77 -1.42
C ILE A 214 10.66 -13.26 -1.19
N LEU A 215 10.77 -12.81 0.06
CA LEU A 215 10.90 -11.39 0.39
C LEU A 215 12.18 -10.78 -0.19
N GLN A 216 13.29 -11.53 -0.14
CA GLN A 216 14.55 -11.13 -0.74
C GLN A 216 14.43 -11.02 -2.26
N GLY A 217 13.78 -11.99 -2.91
CA GLY A 217 13.55 -11.97 -4.35
C GLY A 217 12.67 -10.80 -4.81
N CYS A 218 11.61 -10.46 -4.06
CA CYS A 218 10.82 -9.24 -4.31
C CYS A 218 11.72 -7.99 -4.25
N SER A 219 12.54 -7.89 -3.20
CA SER A 219 13.46 -6.76 -2.99
C SER A 219 14.48 -6.64 -4.12
N GLN A 220 15.03 -7.78 -4.56
CA GLN A 220 16.01 -7.86 -5.65
C GLN A 220 15.38 -7.49 -7.00
N LYS A 221 14.18 -7.99 -7.31
CA LYS A 221 13.46 -7.64 -8.54
C LYS A 221 13.15 -6.15 -8.61
N VAL A 222 12.77 -5.53 -7.50
CA VAL A 222 12.57 -4.07 -7.44
C VAL A 222 13.88 -3.34 -7.73
N LYS A 223 15.00 -3.78 -7.15
CA LYS A 223 16.31 -3.19 -7.43
C LYS A 223 16.71 -3.30 -8.90
N GLU A 224 16.40 -4.42 -9.55
CA GLU A 224 16.68 -4.63 -10.97
C GLU A 224 15.82 -3.76 -11.90
N VAL A 225 14.52 -3.63 -11.61
CA VAL A 225 13.56 -2.95 -12.49
C VAL A 225 13.51 -1.44 -12.21
N VAL A 226 13.54 -1.05 -10.94
CA VAL A 226 13.36 0.33 -10.50
C VAL A 226 14.69 0.99 -10.14
N GLY A 227 15.70 0.21 -9.75
CA GLY A 227 17.01 0.73 -9.31
C GLY A 227 17.10 1.05 -7.82
N VAL A 228 16.02 0.86 -7.06
CA VAL A 228 15.95 1.19 -5.63
C VAL A 228 16.15 -0.04 -4.75
N ASP A 229 16.93 0.12 -3.68
CA ASP A 229 17.08 -0.90 -2.64
C ASP A 229 15.95 -0.75 -1.60
N ILE A 230 14.90 -1.56 -1.75
CA ILE A 230 13.73 -1.57 -0.87
C ILE A 230 13.56 -2.94 -0.23
N THR A 231 13.32 -2.98 1.07
CA THR A 231 13.15 -4.24 1.81
C THR A 231 11.68 -4.60 1.93
N PHE A 232 11.30 -5.81 1.52
CA PHE A 232 9.99 -6.39 1.84
C PHE A 232 9.99 -7.08 3.20
N THR A 233 8.91 -6.91 3.95
CA THR A 233 8.71 -7.54 5.26
C THR A 233 7.31 -8.11 5.39
N VAL A 234 7.15 -9.13 6.25
CA VAL A 234 5.83 -9.62 6.64
C VAL A 234 5.19 -8.63 7.58
N LYS A 235 3.92 -8.31 7.31
CA LYS A 235 3.07 -7.57 8.23
C LYS A 235 2.15 -8.55 8.93
N GLU A 236 2.35 -8.70 10.24
CA GLU A 236 1.55 -9.62 11.02
C GLU A 236 0.07 -9.18 11.05
N MET A 237 -0.82 -10.16 10.88
CA MET A 237 -2.27 -9.95 10.92
C MET A 237 -2.83 -10.30 12.30
N ASP A 238 -2.44 -9.52 13.31
CA ASP A 238 -2.75 -9.78 14.74
C ASP A 238 -3.95 -8.99 15.29
N GLU A 239 -4.44 -7.97 14.57
CA GLU A 239 -5.61 -7.16 14.97
C GLU A 239 -7.00 -7.78 14.62
N GLY A 240 -7.09 -9.09 14.39
CA GLY A 240 -8.34 -9.79 14.03
C GLY A 240 -9.39 -9.83 15.16
N TYR A 241 -10.59 -10.30 14.83
CA TYR A 241 -11.59 -10.69 15.82
C TYR A 241 -11.42 -12.17 16.16
N ASP A 242 -11.38 -12.49 17.46
CA ASP A 242 -11.53 -13.86 17.93
C ASP A 242 -12.99 -14.27 17.77
N ILE A 243 -13.28 -15.03 16.71
CA ILE A 243 -14.61 -15.59 16.49
C ILE A 243 -14.68 -16.92 17.23
N PRO A 244 -15.46 -17.04 18.33
CA PRO A 244 -15.60 -18.32 19.02
C PRO A 244 -16.24 -19.31 18.05
N ILE A 245 -15.49 -20.36 17.72
CA ILE A 245 -16.03 -21.50 17.01
C ILE A 245 -17.06 -22.12 17.96
N ALA A 246 -18.35 -22.01 17.63
CA ALA A 246 -19.38 -22.66 18.42
C ALA A 246 -19.01 -24.14 18.55
N ALA A 247 -18.77 -24.59 19.78
CA ALA A 247 -18.46 -25.98 20.06
C ALA A 247 -19.56 -26.82 19.43
N THR A 248 -19.21 -27.64 18.44
CA THR A 248 -20.09 -28.63 17.83
C THR A 248 -20.42 -29.68 18.88
N GLY A 249 -21.36 -29.34 19.76
CA GLY A 249 -21.58 -30.08 20.99
C GLY A 249 -22.76 -29.56 21.79
N GLN A 250 -23.91 -29.32 21.14
CA GLN A 250 -25.25 -29.60 21.67
C GLN A 250 -26.30 -29.30 20.60
N MET A 251 -26.94 -30.36 20.11
CA MET A 251 -28.17 -30.27 19.32
C MET A 251 -29.25 -29.55 20.14
N GLY A 252 -29.90 -28.57 19.53
CA GLY A 252 -31.15 -28.00 20.05
C GLY A 252 -31.24 -26.48 19.95
N HIS A 253 -31.21 -25.95 18.73
CA HIS A 253 -31.96 -24.77 18.22
C HIS A 253 -31.17 -23.97 17.17
N HIS A 254 -31.67 -24.01 15.93
CA HIS A 254 -31.44 -23.10 14.81
C HIS A 254 -30.03 -22.53 14.57
N SER A 255 -29.09 -23.42 14.26
CA SER A 255 -27.85 -23.08 13.52
C SER A 255 -28.04 -23.25 12.00
N ASP A 256 -29.16 -22.77 11.46
CA ASP A 256 -29.58 -23.05 10.07
C ASP A 256 -29.43 -21.84 9.14
N LEU A 257 -28.45 -20.95 9.41
CA LEU A 257 -28.29 -19.71 8.64
C LEU A 257 -26.97 -19.53 7.89
N LEU A 258 -25.94 -20.37 8.03
CA LEU A 258 -24.67 -20.08 7.34
C LEU A 258 -23.93 -21.23 6.65
N LEU A 259 -24.43 -22.46 6.66
CA LEU A 259 -23.79 -23.56 5.91
C LEU A 259 -24.81 -24.52 5.29
N ARG A 260 -25.79 -23.99 4.55
CA ARG A 260 -26.47 -24.83 3.56
C ARG A 260 -25.58 -24.94 2.33
N LYS A 261 -24.97 -26.11 2.18
CA LYS A 261 -24.32 -26.58 0.96
C LYS A 261 -25.31 -26.36 -0.18
N GLY A 262 -25.10 -25.31 -0.99
CA GLY A 262 -25.94 -25.01 -2.13
C GLY A 262 -25.88 -26.19 -3.08
N VAL A 263 -26.98 -26.94 -3.20
CA VAL A 263 -27.15 -27.89 -4.30
C VAL A 263 -27.44 -27.03 -5.53
N TYR A 264 -26.43 -26.81 -6.36
CA TYR A 264 -26.57 -26.10 -7.63
C TYR A 264 -26.91 -27.10 -8.73
N PRO A 265 -28.01 -26.90 -9.47
CA PRO A 265 -28.48 -27.88 -10.44
C PRO A 265 -27.96 -27.54 -11.85
N TYR A 266 -26.65 -27.56 -12.11
CA TYR A 266 -26.16 -27.49 -13.50
C TYR A 266 -24.85 -28.24 -13.71
N ASP A 267 -24.83 -29.00 -14.80
CA ASP A 267 -23.71 -29.82 -15.25
C ASP A 267 -22.47 -28.98 -15.57
N TYR A 268 -21.34 -29.55 -15.22
CA TYR A 268 -19.98 -29.07 -15.44
C TYR A 268 -19.75 -28.72 -16.93
N MET A 269 -19.47 -27.45 -17.23
CA MET A 269 -18.94 -27.05 -18.54
C MET A 269 -17.51 -26.54 -18.38
N ASP A 270 -16.58 -27.40 -18.77
CA ASP A 270 -15.17 -27.10 -18.93
C ASP A 270 -15.00 -26.26 -20.21
N ARG A 271 -14.62 -24.97 -20.10
CA ARG A 271 -14.06 -24.15 -21.19
C ARG A 271 -13.56 -22.80 -20.66
N PHE A 272 -12.25 -22.63 -20.67
CA PHE A 272 -11.61 -21.32 -20.61
C PHE A 272 -11.88 -20.55 -21.91
N GLU A 273 -12.62 -19.44 -21.85
CA GLU A 273 -12.58 -18.41 -22.89
C GLU A 273 -11.79 -17.21 -22.37
N ARG A 274 -10.67 -16.89 -23.03
CA ARG A 274 -10.00 -15.59 -22.87
C ARG A 274 -10.96 -14.53 -23.37
N LEU A 275 -11.50 -13.71 -22.47
CA LEU A 275 -12.27 -12.54 -22.85
C LEU A 275 -11.36 -11.57 -23.60
N GLN A 276 -11.70 -11.31 -24.87
CA GLN A 276 -11.07 -10.30 -25.71
C GLN A 276 -11.17 -8.92 -25.05
N GLU A 277 -10.09 -8.15 -25.21
CA GLU A 277 -9.99 -6.75 -24.83
C GLU A 277 -11.24 -5.99 -25.31
N THR A 278 -12.08 -5.59 -24.36
CA THR A 278 -13.24 -4.76 -24.67
C THR A 278 -12.84 -3.30 -24.48
N GLN A 279 -12.85 -2.59 -25.60
CA GLN A 279 -12.71 -1.15 -25.71
C GLN A 279 -13.54 -0.44 -24.64
N LEU A 280 -12.89 0.44 -23.88
CA LEU A 280 -13.55 1.36 -22.97
C LEU A 280 -14.54 2.23 -23.75
N GLY A 281 -15.82 2.10 -23.41
CA GLY A 281 -16.86 3.02 -23.85
C GLY A 281 -16.49 4.43 -23.41
N GLN A 282 -16.35 5.31 -24.39
CA GLN A 282 -16.51 6.75 -24.21
C GLN A 282 -17.89 6.96 -23.57
N ASP A 283 -17.91 7.65 -22.43
CA ASP A 283 -19.04 8.36 -21.80
C ASP A 283 -19.11 8.11 -20.29
N ALA A 284 -18.32 8.90 -19.55
CA ALA A 284 -18.66 9.36 -18.20
C ALA A 284 -17.75 10.56 -17.88
N TYR A 285 -18.28 11.75 -18.18
CA TYR A 285 -17.73 13.04 -17.76
C TYR A 285 -17.77 13.22 -16.24
#